data_AF-A0A2U1P2C3-F1
#
_entry.id   AF-A0A2U1P2C3-F1
#
_cell.length_a   1.000
_cell.length_b   1.000
_cell.length_c   1.000
_cell.angle_alpha   90.00
_cell.angle_beta   90.00
_cell.angle_gamma   90.00
#
_symmetry.space_group_name_H-M   'P 1'
#
loop_
_entity.id
_entity.type
_entity.pdbx_description
1 polymer ?
#
loop_
_entity_poly.entity_id
_entity_poly.type
_entity_poly.pdbx_seq_one_letter_code
_entity_poly.pdbx_strand_id
1 'polypeptide(L)'
;MAKQKIVVKVTLMNNDKRFRKALKIVVGLCGVESASFVGSDQIAVTGEGIDSVRLATLLRKGVGYTELVSVGDVEEKKPEDKETKPTEVTWQINPYEYHYNWYGMPRYYGY
;
A
#
# COMPACT_ATOMS: atom_id res chain seq x y z
N MET A 1 -26.97 -8.00 -3.66
CA MET A 1 -25.90 -8.58 -4.50
C MET A 1 -24.72 -8.84 -3.56
N ALA A 2 -23.59 -9.39 -4.04
CA ALA A 2 -22.47 -9.69 -3.15
C ALA A 2 -21.84 -8.38 -2.63
N LYS A 3 -21.59 -8.32 -1.32
CA LYS A 3 -20.79 -7.24 -0.73
C LYS A 3 -19.32 -7.49 -1.07
N GLN A 4 -18.52 -6.45 -1.22
CA GLN A 4 -17.09 -6.52 -1.51
C GLN A 4 -16.30 -5.91 -0.36
N LYS A 5 -15.11 -6.46 -0.11
CA LYS A 5 -14.09 -5.94 0.81
C LYS A 5 -12.83 -5.65 0.03
N ILE A 6 -12.42 -4.39 0.07
CA ILE A 6 -11.24 -3.87 -0.61
C ILE A 6 -10.27 -3.36 0.44
N VAL A 7 -9.03 -3.84 0.41
CA VAL A 7 -7.96 -3.35 1.27
C VAL A 7 -6.98 -2.56 0.42
N VAL A 8 -6.75 -1.30 0.78
CA VAL A 8 -5.83 -0.40 0.09
C VAL A 8 -4.80 0.12 1.07
N LYS A 9 -3.54 0.04 0.67
CA LYS A 9 -2.41 0.62 1.40
C LYS A 9 -2.14 2.02 0.86
N VAL A 10 -2.04 2.99 1.75
CA VAL A 10 -1.85 4.40 1.47
C VAL A 10 -0.61 4.87 2.23
N THR A 11 0.41 5.34 1.53
CA THR A 11 1.59 5.91 2.21
C THR A 11 1.22 7.22 2.90
N LEU A 12 1.13 7.20 4.24
CA LEU A 12 0.73 8.34 5.07
C LEU A 12 1.97 9.01 5.69
N MET A 13 2.78 9.68 4.86
CA MET A 13 3.78 10.63 5.38
C MET A 13 3.03 11.86 5.92
N ASN A 14 2.87 11.92 7.26
CA ASN A 14 2.07 12.87 8.06
C ASN A 14 0.58 12.48 8.17
N ASN A 15 0.31 11.63 9.16
CA ASN A 15 -0.91 10.85 9.35
C ASN A 15 -2.22 11.67 9.30
N ASP A 16 -2.41 12.71 10.11
CA ASP A 16 -3.78 13.20 10.36
C ASP A 16 -4.48 13.89 9.16
N LYS A 17 -3.79 14.79 8.46
CA LYS A 17 -4.41 15.60 7.39
C LYS A 17 -4.67 14.79 6.13
N ARG A 18 -3.72 13.92 5.76
CA ARG A 18 -3.85 13.03 4.60
C ARG A 18 -4.85 11.91 4.87
N PHE A 19 -4.89 11.42 6.11
CA PHE A 19 -5.87 10.42 6.54
C PHE A 19 -7.31 10.91 6.42
N ARG A 20 -7.62 12.10 6.96
CA ARG A 20 -8.97 12.68 6.85
C ARG A 20 -9.39 12.88 5.40
N LYS A 21 -8.45 13.24 4.52
CA LYS A 21 -8.71 13.35 3.07
C LYS A 21 -8.97 11.99 2.43
N ALA A 22 -8.16 10.98 2.76
CA ALA A 22 -8.34 9.62 2.26
C ALA A 22 -9.72 9.08 2.64
N LEU A 23 -10.09 9.20 3.91
CA LEU A 23 -11.38 8.73 4.41
C LEU A 23 -12.55 9.49 3.77
N LYS A 24 -12.43 10.81 3.60
CA LYS A 24 -13.44 11.63 2.90
C LYS A 24 -13.63 11.18 1.44
N ILE A 25 -12.56 10.81 0.75
CA ILE A 25 -12.62 10.30 -0.63
C ILE A 25 -13.31 8.94 -0.65
N VAL A 26 -12.94 8.04 0.25
CA VAL A 26 -13.51 6.69 0.33
C VAL A 26 -15.00 6.74 0.65
N VAL A 27 -15.41 7.48 1.68
CA VAL A 27 -16.83 7.59 2.07
C VAL A 27 -17.65 8.34 1.02
N GLY A 28 -17.02 9.19 0.20
CA GLY A 28 -17.68 9.89 -0.91
C GLY A 28 -17.93 9.04 -2.15
N LEU A 29 -17.44 7.79 -2.20
CA LEU A 29 -17.69 6.88 -3.31
C LEU A 29 -19.07 6.23 -3.20
N CYS A 30 -19.75 6.12 -4.35
CA CYS A 30 -21.00 5.39 -4.43
C CYS A 30 -20.77 3.90 -4.18
N GLY A 31 -21.65 3.28 -3.40
CA GLY A 31 -21.55 1.86 -3.07
C GLY A 31 -20.75 1.55 -1.80
N VAL A 32 -20.08 2.52 -1.18
CA VAL A 32 -19.36 2.30 0.08
C VAL A 32 -20.32 2.30 1.27
N GLU A 33 -20.36 1.19 2.00
CA GLU A 33 -21.18 1.02 3.21
C GLU A 33 -20.37 1.32 4.47
N SER A 34 -19.08 0.96 4.49
CA SER A 34 -18.20 1.24 5.63
C SER A 34 -16.74 1.31 5.19
N ALA A 35 -15.96 2.11 5.91
CA ALA A 35 -14.52 2.20 5.74
C ALA A 35 -13.87 2.19 7.12
N SER A 36 -12.96 1.24 7.34
CA SER A 36 -12.24 1.09 8.59
C SER A 36 -10.74 1.04 8.33
N PHE A 37 -10.00 1.31 9.39
CA PHE A 37 -8.54 1.32 9.35
C PHE A 37 -7.99 -0.03 9.80
N VAL A 38 -6.98 -0.52 9.09
CA VAL A 38 -6.29 -1.77 9.39
C VAL A 38 -4.79 -1.48 9.42
N GLY A 39 -4.16 -1.48 10.60
CA GLY A 39 -2.71 -1.30 10.73
C GLY A 39 -2.27 0.16 10.89
N SER A 40 -1.16 0.59 10.25
CA SER A 40 -0.68 1.99 10.24
C SER A 40 -1.01 2.71 8.93
N ASP A 41 -1.10 1.95 7.83
CA ASP A 41 -1.13 2.49 6.47
C ASP A 41 -2.20 1.84 5.57
N GLN A 42 -3.14 1.05 6.11
CA GLN A 42 -4.16 0.38 5.29
C GLN A 42 -5.58 0.77 5.66
N ILE A 43 -6.42 0.88 4.64
CA ILE A 43 -7.85 1.19 4.75
C ILE A 43 -8.61 0.01 4.15
N ALA A 44 -9.47 -0.60 4.96
CA ALA A 44 -10.43 -1.59 4.53
C ALA A 44 -11.75 -0.89 4.21
N VAL A 45 -12.27 -1.14 3.00
CA VAL A 45 -13.51 -0.56 2.50
C VAL A 45 -14.44 -1.70 2.19
N THR A 46 -15.67 -1.62 2.70
CA THR A 46 -16.73 -2.59 2.45
C THR A 46 -17.92 -1.92 1.80
N GLY A 47 -18.53 -2.59 0.82
CA GLY A 47 -19.74 -2.11 0.18
C GLY A 47 -20.09 -2.85 -1.11
N GLU A 48 -21.08 -2.37 -1.84
CA GLU A 48 -21.67 -3.04 -3.00
C GLU A 48 -21.39 -2.24 -4.28
N GLY A 49 -20.90 -2.91 -5.34
CA GLY A 49 -20.61 -2.25 -6.61
C GLY A 49 -19.44 -1.26 -6.58
N ILE A 50 -18.46 -1.47 -5.69
CA ILE A 50 -17.30 -0.56 -5.57
C ILE A 50 -16.31 -0.84 -6.70
N ASP A 51 -16.05 0.18 -7.51
CA ASP A 51 -14.95 0.13 -8.49
C ASP A 51 -13.59 0.33 -7.79
N SER A 52 -12.85 -0.77 -7.69
CA SER A 52 -11.53 -0.84 -7.06
C SER A 52 -10.48 0.03 -7.77
N VAL A 53 -10.54 0.14 -9.10
CA VAL A 53 -9.61 0.94 -9.91
C VAL A 53 -9.91 2.42 -9.74
N ARG A 54 -11.19 2.79 -9.77
CA ARG A 54 -11.61 4.18 -9.53
C ARG A 54 -11.25 4.62 -8.12
N LEU A 55 -11.46 3.77 -7.11
CA LEU A 55 -11.09 4.04 -5.73
C LEU A 55 -9.58 4.30 -5.60
N ALA A 56 -8.74 3.42 -6.14
CA ALA A 56 -7.30 3.60 -6.11
C ALA A 56 -6.85 4.86 -6.88
N THR A 57 -7.51 5.18 -8.00
CA THR A 57 -7.19 6.37 -8.79
C THR A 57 -7.50 7.68 -8.05
N LEU A 58 -8.63 7.74 -7.34
CA LEU A 58 -8.98 8.91 -6.55
C LEU A 58 -8.03 9.11 -5.37
N LEU A 59 -7.63 8.01 -4.71
CA LEU A 59 -6.66 8.09 -3.63
C LEU A 59 -5.27 8.52 -4.13
N ARG A 60 -4.84 8.01 -5.30
CA ARG A 60 -3.60 8.46 -5.98
C ARG A 60 -3.60 9.96 -6.26
N LYS A 61 -4.74 10.50 -6.70
CA LYS A 61 -4.89 11.93 -6.98
C LYS A 61 -4.98 12.79 -5.71
N GLY A 62 -5.70 12.33 -4.69
CA GLY A 62 -6.05 13.15 -3.53
C GLY A 62 -5.08 13.07 -2.35
N VAL A 63 -4.39 11.95 -2.18
CA VAL A 63 -3.62 11.63 -0.97
C VAL A 63 -2.14 11.40 -1.29
N GLY A 64 -1.87 10.69 -2.37
CA GLY A 64 -0.52 10.33 -2.82
C GLY A 64 -0.44 8.86 -3.20
N TYR A 65 0.75 8.28 -3.12
CA TYR A 65 0.96 6.90 -3.56
C TYR A 65 0.08 5.89 -2.80
N THR A 66 -0.64 5.06 -3.55
CA THR A 66 -1.53 4.04 -3.01
C THR A 66 -1.42 2.73 -3.79
N GLU A 67 -1.38 1.64 -3.04
CA GLU A 67 -1.29 0.26 -3.52
C GLU A 67 -2.57 -0.47 -3.16
N LEU A 68 -3.11 -1.20 -4.13
CA LEU A 68 -4.28 -2.04 -3.89
C LEU A 68 -3.80 -3.41 -3.42
N VAL A 69 -4.15 -3.79 -2.19
CA VAL A 69 -3.61 -4.98 -1.53
C VAL A 69 -4.51 -6.19 -1.80
N SER A 70 -5.81 -6.03 -1.64
CA SER A 70 -6.77 -7.12 -1.83
C SER A 70 -8.14 -6.58 -2.22
N VAL A 71 -8.84 -7.31 -3.10
CA VAL A 71 -10.25 -7.13 -3.44
C VAL A 71 -10.87 -8.52 -3.36
N GLY A 72 -11.92 -8.68 -2.56
CA GLY A 72 -12.64 -9.95 -2.47
C GLY A 72 -14.09 -9.74 -2.09
N ASP A 73 -14.96 -10.66 -2.50
CA ASP A 73 -16.36 -10.64 -2.09
C ASP A 73 -16.49 -11.06 -0.61
N VAL A 74 -17.30 -10.31 0.14
CA VAL A 74 -17.82 -10.65 1.46
C VAL A 74 -19.00 -11.61 1.25
N GLU A 75 -18.72 -12.79 0.71
CA GLU A 75 -19.62 -13.92 0.92
C GLU A 75 -19.20 -14.62 2.20
N GLU A 76 -20.15 -14.71 3.14
CA GLU A 76 -20.05 -15.49 4.36
C GLU A 76 -19.72 -16.95 4.02
N LYS A 77 -18.45 -17.34 4.14
CA LYS A 77 -18.09 -18.74 4.40
C LYS A 77 -17.38 -18.83 5.75
N LYS A 78 -18.01 -19.63 6.60
CA LYS A 78 -17.60 -20.12 7.92
C LYS A 78 -16.12 -20.57 7.98
N PRO A 79 -15.53 -20.57 9.18
CA PRO A 79 -14.09 -20.63 9.42
C PRO A 79 -13.54 -22.04 9.22
N GLU A 80 -12.34 -22.13 8.65
CA GLU A 80 -11.47 -23.27 8.92
C GLU A 80 -10.04 -22.76 9.15
N ASP A 81 -9.66 -22.90 10.41
CA ASP A 81 -8.35 -22.70 11.00
C ASP A 81 -7.36 -23.73 10.46
N LYS A 82 -6.21 -23.30 9.94
CA LYS A 82 -4.86 -23.69 10.44
C LYS A 82 -3.71 -23.21 9.54
N GLU A 83 -2.77 -22.53 10.21
CA GLU A 83 -1.31 -22.48 10.00
C GLU A 83 -0.76 -22.77 8.59
N THR A 84 0.06 -21.89 7.99
CA THR A 84 1.48 -21.77 8.39
C THR A 84 2.15 -20.52 7.78
N LYS A 85 2.82 -19.80 8.68
CA LYS A 85 3.99 -18.88 8.63
C LYS A 85 4.63 -18.43 7.29
N PRO A 86 5.18 -17.19 7.28
CA PRO A 86 5.63 -16.46 6.09
C PRO A 86 7.01 -16.91 5.60
N THR A 87 7.20 -16.99 4.29
CA THR A 87 8.56 -17.06 3.71
C THR A 87 8.97 -15.67 3.23
N GLU A 88 9.76 -15.06 4.10
CA GLU A 88 10.49 -13.82 3.95
C GLU A 88 11.57 -13.96 2.87
N VAL A 89 11.45 -13.24 1.75
CA VAL A 89 12.55 -13.09 0.79
C VAL A 89 13.47 -11.99 1.30
N THR A 90 14.42 -12.39 2.12
CA THR A 90 15.54 -11.58 2.60
C THR A 90 16.56 -11.44 1.47
N TRP A 91 16.70 -10.24 0.92
CA TRP A 91 17.86 -9.87 0.10
C TRP A 91 19.04 -9.65 1.04
N GLN A 92 19.82 -10.70 1.27
CA GLN A 92 21.08 -10.59 2.01
C GLN A 92 22.07 -9.73 1.20
N ILE A 93 22.37 -8.56 1.75
CA ILE A 93 23.43 -7.66 1.31
C ILE A 93 24.76 -8.32 1.71
N ASN A 94 25.57 -8.73 0.73
CA ASN A 94 26.90 -9.29 0.99
C ASN A 94 27.88 -8.15 1.39
N PRO A 95 28.47 -8.19 2.60
CA PRO A 95 29.31 -7.10 3.12
C PRO A 95 30.82 -7.25 2.80
N TYR A 96 31.19 -8.03 1.80
CA TYR A 96 32.61 -8.27 1.45
C TYR A 96 32.79 -8.46 -0.05
N GLU A 97 33.05 -7.37 -0.77
CA GLU A 97 33.83 -7.44 -2.00
C GLU A 97 34.80 -6.27 -2.07
N TYR A 98 36.03 -6.62 -2.41
CA TYR A 98 37.27 -6.01 -1.97
C TYR A 98 37.54 -4.61 -2.56
N HIS A 99 38.06 -3.73 -1.71
CA HIS A 99 38.95 -2.65 -2.12
C HIS A 99 40.20 -3.23 -2.80
N TYR A 100 40.56 -2.75 -3.98
CA TYR A 100 41.93 -2.37 -4.41
C TYR A 100 41.91 -1.99 -5.90
N ASN A 101 41.91 -0.70 -6.21
CA ASN A 101 42.96 -0.21 -7.11
C ASN A 101 43.26 1.27 -6.91
N TRP A 102 44.41 1.43 -6.28
CA TRP A 102 45.15 2.64 -5.99
C TRP A 102 45.98 2.97 -7.21
N TYR A 103 45.49 3.83 -8.09
CA TYR A 103 46.34 4.59 -9.00
C TYR A 103 45.75 5.99 -9.13
N GLY A 104 46.34 6.92 -8.37
CA GLY A 104 46.15 8.34 -8.59
C GLY A 104 46.77 8.76 -9.91
N MET A 105 46.06 9.62 -10.64
CA MET A 105 46.59 10.55 -11.64
C MET A 105 45.60 11.73 -11.79
N PRO A 106 46.07 12.92 -12.21
CA PRO A 106 45.86 14.15 -11.45
C PRO A 106 44.69 15.03 -11.94
N ARG A 107 44.26 15.94 -11.06
CA ARG A 107 43.33 17.04 -11.36
C ARG A 107 43.91 17.95 -12.44
N TYR A 108 43.24 18.04 -13.58
CA TYR A 108 43.44 19.17 -14.49
C TYR A 108 42.50 20.31 -14.10
N TYR A 109 43.10 21.42 -13.67
CA TYR A 109 42.46 22.73 -13.63
C TYR A 109 42.13 23.15 -15.08
N GLY A 110 40.87 23.45 -15.35
CA GLY A 110 40.44 24.18 -16.53
C GLY A 110 40.55 25.67 -16.26
N TYR A 111 41.25 26.37 -17.16
CA TYR A 111 41.35 27.83 -17.24
C TYR A 111 40.01 28.49 -17.54
#